data_AF-A0A7K3ITK9-F1
#
_entry.id   AF-A0A7K3ITK9-F1
#
_cell.length_a   1.000
_cell.length_b   1.000
_cell.length_c   1.000
_cell.angle_alpha   90.00
_cell.angle_beta   90.00
_cell.angle_gamma   90.00
#
_symmetry.space_group_name_H-M   'P 1'
#
loop_
_entity.id
_entity.type
_entity.pdbx_description
1 polymer ?
#
loop_
_entity_poly.entity_id
_entity_poly.type
_entity_poly.pdbx_seq_one_letter_code
_entity_poly.pdbx_strand_id
1 'polypeptide(L)'
;MRGFDGGEPTKMVTKYTLDGKPTENTRTSPMGDMTSKSTATWSADKKSLTIVTTMSFDGNEMKTTETWKLSADGKSMTIESVRPGFDGGEMKTTMVYDKQ
;
A
#
# COMPACT_ATOMS: atom_id res chain seq x y z
N MET A 1 -0.43 13.02 30.78
CA MET A 1 -0.51 12.29 29.51
C MET A 1 -1.47 13.07 28.60
N ARG A 2 -0.98 13.71 27.54
CA ARG A 2 -1.83 14.44 26.60
C ARG A 2 -2.34 13.45 25.55
N GLY A 3 -3.66 13.41 25.40
CA GLY A 3 -4.35 12.60 24.41
C GLY A 3 -3.93 12.96 22.99
N PHE A 4 -3.98 11.97 22.12
CA PHE A 4 -3.87 12.14 20.68
C PHE A 4 -5.19 12.79 20.22
N ASP A 5 -5.28 14.12 20.35
CA ASP A 5 -6.41 14.91 19.85
C ASP A 5 -6.54 14.67 18.35
N GLY A 6 -7.77 14.36 17.91
CA GLY A 6 -8.13 13.98 16.55
C GLY A 6 -7.59 14.92 15.49
N GLY A 7 -6.38 14.61 15.01
CA GLY A 7 -5.76 15.28 13.88
C GLY A 7 -6.66 15.17 12.65
N GLU A 8 -6.69 16.24 11.86
CA GLU A 8 -7.41 16.27 10.58
C GLU A 8 -7.11 15.00 9.77
N PRO A 9 -8.11 14.44 9.05
CA PRO A 9 -7.89 13.26 8.23
C PRO A 9 -6.75 13.54 7.24
N THR A 10 -5.59 12.93 7.48
CA THR A 10 -4.45 13.04 6.57
C THR A 10 -4.82 12.33 5.28
N LYS A 11 -5.24 13.11 4.28
CA LYS A 11 -5.48 12.61 2.93
C LYS A 11 -4.16 12.13 2.34
N MET A 12 -3.99 10.82 2.23
CA MET A 12 -2.88 10.23 1.49
C MET A 12 -3.32 10.02 0.05
N VAL A 13 -2.57 10.58 -0.89
CA VAL A 13 -2.77 10.36 -2.32
C VAL A 13 -1.56 9.61 -2.85
N THR A 14 -1.80 8.45 -3.44
CA THR A 14 -0.79 7.66 -4.13
C THR A 14 -1.20 7.49 -5.58
N LYS A 15 -0.27 7.73 -6.49
CA LYS A 15 -0.47 7.55 -7.93
C LYS A 15 0.22 6.26 -8.38
N TYR A 16 -0.44 5.53 -9.28
CA TYR A 16 0.09 4.33 -9.89
C TYR A 16 -0.12 4.38 -11.40
N THR A 17 0.88 3.93 -12.17
CA THR A 17 0.64 3.49 -13.54
C THR A 17 0.27 2.01 -13.54
N LEU A 18 -0.62 1.61 -14.46
CA LEU A 18 -1.10 0.23 -14.57
C LEU A 18 -0.43 -0.55 -15.71
N ASP A 19 0.62 0.02 -16.30
CA ASP A 19 1.38 -0.53 -17.44
C ASP A 19 2.60 -1.36 -17.01
N GLY A 20 2.74 -1.64 -15.72
CA GLY A 20 3.89 -2.37 -15.16
C GLY A 20 5.15 -1.53 -15.00
N LYS A 21 5.11 -0.22 -15.29
CA LYS A 21 6.25 0.66 -15.04
C LYS A 21 6.27 1.15 -13.58
N PRO A 22 7.45 1.43 -13.02
CA PRO A 22 7.56 2.00 -11.69
C PRO A 22 7.03 3.44 -11.66
N THR A 23 6.34 3.78 -10.58
CA THR A 23 5.90 5.14 -10.25
C THR A 23 6.52 5.56 -8.92
N GLU A 24 7.04 6.78 -8.84
CA GLU A 24 7.52 7.37 -7.59
C GLU A 24 6.44 8.21 -6.92
N ASN A 25 6.29 8.05 -5.61
CA ASN A 25 5.40 8.86 -4.78
C ASN A 25 6.19 9.42 -3.60
N THR A 26 6.10 10.73 -3.38
CA THR A 26 6.67 11.40 -2.22
C THR A 26 5.55 11.86 -1.31
N ARG A 27 5.64 11.49 -0.03
CA ARG A 27 4.73 11.92 1.02
C ARG A 27 5.49 12.83 1.97
N THR A 28 4.98 14.04 2.16
CA THR A 28 5.46 14.97 3.19
C THR A 28 4.76 14.70 4.51
N SER A 29 5.54 14.62 5.59
CA SER A 29 5.04 14.48 6.96
C SER A 29 5.79 15.44 7.90
N PRO A 30 5.27 15.71 9.11
CA PRO A 30 6.01 16.46 10.12
C PRO A 30 7.37 15.85 10.51
N MET A 31 7.60 14.56 10.21
CA MET A 31 8.88 13.87 10.44
C MET A 31 9.81 13.87 9.22
N GLY A 32 9.44 14.58 8.15
CA GLY A 32 10.19 14.67 6.89
C GLY A 32 9.46 14.06 5.69
N ASP A 33 10.10 14.21 4.53
CA ASP A 33 9.65 13.64 3.27
C ASP A 33 10.03 12.15 3.19
N MET A 34 9.09 11.35 2.72
CA MET A 34 9.29 9.92 2.48
C MET A 34 8.95 9.60 1.02
N THR A 35 9.90 9.01 0.31
CA THR A 35 9.70 8.58 -1.08
C THR A 35 9.56 7.07 -1.17
N SER A 36 8.59 6.62 -1.95
CA SER A 36 8.35 5.21 -2.26
C SER A 36 8.29 5.01 -3.78
N LYS A 37 8.81 3.88 -4.24
CA LYS A 37 8.65 3.38 -5.62
C LYS A 37 7.63 2.25 -5.63
N SER A 38 6.66 2.32 -6.53
CA SER A 38 5.62 1.31 -6.66
C SER A 38 5.48 0.82 -8.09
N THR A 39 5.31 -0.49 -8.29
CA THR A 39 5.00 -1.11 -9.58
C THR A 39 3.70 -1.88 -9.46
N ALA A 40 2.72 -1.59 -10.32
CA ALA A 40 1.45 -2.29 -10.37
C ALA A 40 1.39 -3.23 -11.58
N THR A 41 0.97 -4.48 -11.39
CA THR A 41 0.91 -5.51 -12.43
C THR A 41 -0.36 -6.32 -12.31
N TRP A 42 -1.12 -6.40 -13.40
CA TRP A 42 -2.31 -7.23 -13.48
C TRP A 42 -1.95 -8.71 -13.62
N SER A 43 -2.73 -9.59 -12.99
CA SER A 43 -2.71 -11.01 -13.30
C SER A 43 -3.15 -11.26 -14.75
N ALA A 44 -2.73 -12.39 -15.32
CA ALA A 44 -3.07 -12.75 -16.71
C ALA A 44 -4.59 -12.82 -16.96
N ASP A 45 -5.36 -13.22 -15.95
CA ASP A 45 -6.83 -13.27 -15.98
C ASP A 45 -7.51 -11.92 -15.70
N LYS A 46 -6.72 -10.86 -15.41
CA LYS A 46 -7.15 -9.51 -15.05
C LYS A 46 -8.08 -9.43 -13.83
N LYS A 47 -8.09 -10.45 -12.97
CA LYS A 47 -8.92 -10.47 -11.75
C LYS A 47 -8.22 -9.91 -10.53
N SER A 48 -6.89 -9.77 -10.58
CA SER A 48 -6.11 -9.24 -9.47
C SER A 48 -5.06 -8.25 -9.95
N LEU A 49 -4.82 -7.23 -9.14
CA LEU A 49 -3.75 -6.27 -9.32
C LEU A 49 -2.74 -6.46 -8.19
N THR A 50 -1.50 -6.77 -8.53
CA THR A 50 -0.41 -6.83 -7.56
C THR A 50 0.36 -5.51 -7.59
N ILE A 51 0.51 -4.87 -6.44
CA ILE A 51 1.31 -3.67 -6.25
C ILE A 51 2.50 -4.01 -5.37
N VAL A 52 3.71 -3.83 -5.89
CA VAL A 52 4.95 -3.95 -5.12
C VAL A 52 5.47 -2.55 -4.84
N THR A 53 5.62 -2.21 -3.56
CA THR A 53 6.14 -0.92 -3.11
C THR A 53 7.43 -1.10 -2.32
N THR A 54 8.45 -0.34 -2.66
CA THR A 54 9.73 -0.26 -1.94
C THR A 54 9.92 1.14 -1.39
N MET A 55 10.26 1.26 -0.11
CA MET A 55 10.65 2.51 0.53
C MET A 55 11.94 2.32 1.31
N SER A 56 12.77 3.35 1.39
CA SER A 56 13.93 3.36 2.29
C SER A 56 13.56 4.19 3.51
N PHE A 57 13.76 3.63 4.70
CA PHE A 57 13.56 4.30 5.97
C PHE A 57 14.74 3.99 6.87
N ASP A 58 15.45 5.04 7.30
CA ASP A 58 16.61 4.93 8.21
C ASP A 58 17.68 3.91 7.72
N GLY A 59 17.96 3.94 6.41
CA GLY A 59 18.94 3.04 5.77
C GLY A 59 18.44 1.61 5.49
N ASN A 60 17.23 1.26 5.92
CA ASN A 60 16.63 -0.05 5.66
C ASN A 60 15.60 0.03 4.52
N GLU A 61 15.70 -0.90 3.57
CA GLU A 61 14.71 -1.06 2.52
C GLU A 61 13.53 -1.89 3.03
N MET A 62 12.35 -1.30 3.05
CA MET A 62 11.09 -1.99 3.31
C MET A 62 10.37 -2.24 1.99
N LYS A 63 10.07 -3.52 1.74
CA LYS A 63 9.26 -3.96 0.60
C LYS A 63 7.90 -4.43 1.10
N THR A 64 6.84 -3.88 0.53
CA THR A 64 5.46 -4.32 0.74
C THR A 64 4.89 -4.83 -0.57
N THR A 65 4.20 -5.97 -0.52
CA THR A 65 3.43 -6.48 -1.65
C THR A 65 1.96 -6.48 -1.28
N GLU A 66 1.13 -5.90 -2.13
CA GLU A 66 -0.31 -5.94 -2.00
C GLU A 66 -0.94 -6.64 -3.19
N THR A 67 -1.90 -7.51 -2.96
CA THR A 67 -2.73 -8.13 -4.00
C THR A 67 -4.17 -7.71 -3.80
N TRP A 68 -4.67 -6.95 -4.76
CA TRP A 68 -6.01 -6.40 -4.76
C TRP A 68 -6.90 -7.28 -5.63
N LYS A 69 -8.04 -7.71 -5.09
CA LYS A 69 -9.02 -8.56 -5.77
C LYS A 69 -10.39 -7.91 -5.63
N LEU A 70 -11.08 -7.74 -6.75
CA LEU A 70 -12.48 -7.30 -6.76
C LEU A 70 -13.39 -8.53 -6.71
N SER A 71 -14.46 -8.48 -5.92
CA SER A 71 -15.48 -9.53 -5.96
C SER A 71 -16.13 -9.61 -7.33
N ALA A 72 -16.64 -10.78 -7.70
CA ALA A 72 -17.25 -11.00 -9.01
C ALA A 72 -18.45 -10.07 -9.28
N ASP A 73 -19.15 -9.65 -8.22
CA ASP A 73 -20.27 -8.70 -8.28
C ASP A 73 -19.85 -7.22 -8.19
N GLY A 74 -18.54 -6.95 -8.02
CA GLY A 74 -17.99 -5.60 -7.93
C GLY A 74 -18.38 -4.82 -6.68
N LYS A 75 -18.96 -5.48 -5.66
CA LYS A 75 -19.45 -4.84 -4.43
C LYS A 75 -18.42 -4.76 -3.32
N SER A 76 -17.38 -5.59 -3.38
CA SER A 76 -16.32 -5.61 -2.37
C SER A 76 -14.95 -5.71 -3.01
N MET A 77 -13.95 -5.18 -2.31
CA MET A 77 -12.55 -5.27 -2.67
C MET A 77 -11.77 -5.88 -1.51
N THR A 78 -11.01 -6.93 -1.79
CA THR A 78 -10.08 -7.54 -0.84
C THR A 78 -8.66 -7.09 -1.16
N ILE A 79 -7.94 -6.62 -0.15
CA ILE A 79 -6.51 -6.32 -0.22
C ILE A 79 -5.78 -7.27 0.72
N GLU A 80 -4.92 -8.12 0.15
CA GLU A 80 -3.96 -8.93 0.89
C GLU A 80 -2.61 -8.22 0.87
N SER A 81 -2.05 -7.89 2.03
CA SER A 81 -0.77 -7.18 2.19
C SER A 81 0.25 -8.07 2.89
N VAL A 82 1.47 -8.10 2.37
CA VAL A 82 2.63 -8.80 2.95
C VAL A 82 3.78 -7.80 3.08
N ARG A 83 4.34 -7.69 4.29
CA ARG A 83 5.49 -6.83 4.59
C ARG A 83 6.38 -7.47 5.65
N PRO A 84 7.64 -7.03 5.81
CA PRO A 84 8.46 -7.41 6.95
C PRO A 84 7.77 -7.09 8.28
N GLY A 85 7.76 -8.05 9.19
CA GLY A 85 7.36 -7.91 10.59
C GLY A 85 8.50 -7.37 11.44
N PHE A 86 8.16 -6.80 12.60
CA PHE A 86 9.15 -6.27 13.55
C PHE A 86 10.04 -7.35 14.18
N ASP A 87 9.61 -8.61 14.12
CA ASP A 87 10.32 -9.80 14.60
C ASP A 87 11.26 -10.40 13.54
N GLY A 88 11.37 -9.77 12.36
CA GLY A 88 12.13 -10.29 11.23
C GLY A 88 11.38 -11.32 10.38
N GLY A 89 10.13 -11.66 10.73
CA GLY A 89 9.24 -12.51 9.95
C GLY A 89 8.47 -11.76 8.86
N GLU A 90 7.49 -12.42 8.25
CA GLU A 90 6.49 -11.76 7.40
C GLU A 90 5.24 -11.43 8.21
N MET A 91 4.78 -10.18 8.10
CA MET A 91 3.46 -9.77 8.55
C MET A 91 2.49 -9.81 7.37
N LYS A 92 1.38 -10.53 7.54
CA LYS A 92 0.30 -10.63 6.56
C LYS A 92 -0.98 -10.01 7.11
N THR A 93 -1.63 -9.18 6.30
CA THR A 93 -2.89 -8.52 6.65
C THR A 93 -3.86 -8.66 5.50
N THR A 94 -5.12 -9.00 5.80
CA THR A 94 -6.21 -9.01 4.82
C THR A 94 -7.23 -7.96 5.22
N MET A 95 -7.57 -7.08 4.29
CA MET A 95 -8.59 -6.04 4.44
C MET A 95 -9.68 -6.26 3.41
N VAL A 96 -10.94 -6.15 3.84
CA VAL A 96 -12.11 -6.27 2.95
C VAL A 96 -12.88 -4.97 3.05
N TYR A 97 -13.14 -4.35 1.91
CA TYR A 97 -13.85 -3.09 1.79
C TYR A 97 -15.13 -3.29 1.02
N ASP A 98 -16.24 -2.81 1.57
CA ASP A 98 -17.49 -2.68 0.81
C ASP A 98 -17.49 -1.37 0.04
N LYS A 99 -18.07 -1.41 -1.16
CA LYS A 99 -18.31 -0.21 -1.96
C LYS A 99 -19.28 0.71 -1.22
N GLN A 100 -18.86 1.96 -1.02
CA GLN A 100 -19.69 3.04 -0.48
C GLN A 100 -20.58 3.67 -1.56
#